data_AF-A0A1G4VHQ8-F1
#
_entry.id   AF-A0A1G4VHQ8-F1
#
_cell.length_a   1.000
_cell.length_b   1.000
_cell.length_c   1.000
_cell.angle_alpha   90.00
_cell.angle_beta   90.00
_cell.angle_gamma   90.00
#
_symmetry.space_group_name_H-M   'P 1'
#
loop_
_entity.id
_entity.type
_entity.pdbx_description
1 polymer ?
#
loop_
_entity_poly.entity_id
_entity_poly.type
_entity_poly.pdbx_seq_one_letter_code
_entity_poly.pdbx_strand_id
1 'polypeptide(L)' 'MKEQDVRAVESLCRCGMELETILKCFPQFPRAEIEKIFLKIRRLTAASA' A
#
# COMPACT_ATOMS: atom_id res chain seq x y z
N MET A 1 -11.81 -3.57 0.01
CA MET A 1 -10.86 -4.63 0.41
C MET A 1 -11.21 -5.16 1.80
N LYS A 2 -10.90 -6.42 2.15
CA LYS A 2 -11.08 -6.90 3.54
C LYS A 2 -9.94 -6.38 4.42
N GLU A 3 -10.11 -6.39 5.74
CA GLU A 3 -9.07 -5.91 6.67
C GLU A 3 -7.72 -6.61 6.51
N GLN A 4 -7.73 -7.93 6.24
CA GLN A 4 -6.50 -8.70 6.00
C GLN A 4 -5.76 -8.22 4.75
N ASP A 5 -6.49 -7.91 3.66
CA ASP A 5 -5.89 -7.39 2.42
C ASP A 5 -5.26 -6.02 2.65
N VAL A 6 -5.95 -5.15 3.41
CA VAL A 6 -5.45 -3.81 3.75
C VAL A 6 -4.16 -3.92 4.54
N ARG A 7 -4.10 -4.78 5.57
CA ARG A 7 -2.88 -5.00 6.37
C ARG A 7 -1.73 -5.55 5.53
N ALA A 8 -2.02 -6.42 4.56
CA ALA A 8 -1.01 -6.93 3.64
C ALA A 8 -0.42 -5.81 2.77
N VAL A 9 -1.27 -4.97 2.16
CA VAL A 9 -0.83 -3.80 1.38
C VAL A 9 -0.03 -2.81 2.24
N GLU A 10 -0.50 -2.51 3.46
CA GLU A 10 0.22 -1.64 4.40
C GLU A 10 1.61 -2.20 4.74
N SER A 11 1.73 -3.52 4.90
CA SER A 11 3.01 -4.19 5.17
C SER A 11 3.98 -4.05 4.00
N LEU A 12 3.53 -4.29 2.76
CA LEU A 12 4.38 -4.12 1.57
C LEU A 12 4.83 -2.65 1.41
N CYS A 13 3.94 -1.69 1.69
CA CYS A 13 4.29 -0.26 1.67
C CYS A 13 5.38 0.07 2.69
N ARG A 14 5.29 -0.48 3.91
CA ARG A 14 6.28 -0.26 4.98
C ARG A 14 7.63 -0.91 4.68
N CYS A 15 7.65 -2.00 3.91
CA CYS A 15 8.88 -2.60 3.40
C CYS A 15 9.55 -1.78 2.29
N GLY A 16 8.98 -0.64 1.89
CA GLY A 16 9.56 0.24 0.88
C GLY A 16 9.33 -0.24 -0.56
N MET A 17 8.36 -1.13 -0.80
CA MET A 17 8.01 -1.52 -2.16
C MET A 17 7.37 -0.37 -2.93
N GLU A 18 7.63 -0.31 -4.23
CA GLU A 18 7.00 0.66 -5.12
C GLU A 18 5.54 0.31 -5.42
N LEU A 19 4.73 1.33 -5.71
CA LEU A 19 3.30 1.19 -5.99
C LEU A 19 3.02 0.18 -7.12
N GLU A 20 3.83 0.18 -8.18
CA GLU A 20 3.65 -0.77 -9.29
C GLU A 20 3.85 -2.23 -8.87
N THR A 21 4.80 -2.49 -7.98
CA THR A 21 5.03 -3.85 -7.43
C THR A 21 3.84 -4.28 -6.59
N ILE A 22 3.30 -3.39 -5.77
CA ILE A 22 2.13 -3.67 -4.93
C ILE A 22 0.89 -3.93 -5.81
N LEU A 23 0.69 -3.15 -6.87
CA LEU A 23 -0.40 -3.37 -7.83
C LEU A 23 -0.31 -4.74 -8.51
N LYS A 24 0.90 -5.22 -8.82
CA LYS A 24 1.14 -6.56 -9.37
C LYS A 24 0.84 -7.69 -8.36
N CYS A 25 1.08 -7.46 -7.07
CA CYS A 25 0.74 -8.42 -6.01
C CYS A 25 -0.77 -8.53 -5.77
N PHE A 26 -1.51 -7.48 -6.12
CA PHE A 26 -2.94 -7.37 -5.84
C PHE A 26 -3.75 -6.97 -7.09
N PRO A 27 -3.67 -7.74 -8.20
CA PRO A 27 -4.31 -7.38 -9.47
C PRO A 27 -5.85 -7.39 -9.40
N GLN A 28 -6.39 -8.06 -8.39
CA GLN A 28 -7.84 -8.14 -8.12
C GLN A 28 -8.43 -6.89 -7.47
N PHE A 29 -7.61 -5.95 -7.01
CA PHE A 29 -8.08 -4.71 -6.37
C PHE A 29 -7.86 -3.51 -7.29
N PRO A 30 -8.77 -2.53 -7.27
CA PRO A 30 -8.63 -1.35 -8.08
C PRO A 30 -7.43 -0.51 -7.62
N ARG A 31 -6.70 0.04 -8.59
CA ARG A 31 -5.52 0.88 -8.34
C ARG A 31 -5.78 1.98 -7.31
N ALA A 32 -6.92 2.66 -7.39
CA ALA A 32 -7.27 3.76 -6.51
C ALA A 32 -7.31 3.35 -5.02
N GLU A 33 -7.78 2.14 -4.70
CA GLU A 33 -7.81 1.63 -3.33
C GLU A 33 -6.39 1.38 -2.80
N ILE A 34 -5.54 0.76 -3.62
CA ILE A 34 -4.13 0.48 -3.25
C ILE A 34 -3.33 1.77 -3.13
N GLU A 35 -3.50 2.69 -4.08
CA GLU A 35 -2.81 3.99 -4.11
C GLU A 35 -3.16 4.83 -2.88
N LYS A 36 -4.42 4.80 -2.42
CA LYS A 36 -4.85 5.46 -1.19
C LYS A 36 -4.10 4.95 0.04
N ILE A 37 -3.91 3.64 0.16
CA ILE A 37 -3.16 3.02 1.26
C ILE A 37 -1.68 3.37 1.14
N PHE A 38 -1.11 3.28 -0.06
CA PHE A 38 0.29 3.59 -0.34
C PHE A 38 0.66 5.03 0.03
N LEU A 39 -0.14 6.00 -0.41
CA LEU A 39 0.08 7.42 -0.10
C LEU A 39 -0.08 7.72 1.40
N LYS A 40 -1.04 7.06 2.06
CA LYS A 40 -1.22 7.16 3.52
C LYS A 40 0.04 6.70 4.25
N ILE A 41 0.58 5.53 3.91
CA ILE A 41 1.79 4.99 4.54
C ILE A 41 3.02 5.87 4.26
N ARG A 42 3.26 6.28 3.00
CA ARG A 42 4.40 7.15 2.69
C ARG A 42 4.37 8.47 3.46
N ARG A 43 3.20 9.09 3.62
CA ARG A 43 3.05 10.32 4.42
C ARG A 43 3.41 10.09 5.89
N LEU A 44 3.00 8.96 6.47
CA LEU A 44 3.34 8.61 7.85
C LEU A 44 4.84 8.36 8.02
N THR A 45 5.47 7.67 7.08
CA THR A 45 6.92 7.42 7.11
C THR A 45 7.72 8.71 6.92
N ALA A 46 7.28 9.61 6.03
CA ALA A 46 7.92 10.89 5.80
C ALA A 46 7.76 11.88 6.97
N ALA A 47 6.68 11.78 7.75
CA ALA A 47 6.48 12.60 8.95
C ALA A 47 7.26 12.10 10.18
N SER A 48 7.89 10.92 10.10
CA SER A 48 8.66 10.30 11.17
C SER A 48 10.18 10.44 10.98
N ALA A 49 10.61 11.18 9.95
CA ALA A 49 12.00 11.47 9.60
C ALA A 49 12.30 12.95 9.87
#